data_AF-A0A963WF95-F1
#
_entry.id   AF-A0A963WF95-F1
#
_cell.length_a   1.000
_cell.length_b   1.000
_cell.length_c   1.000
_cell.angle_alpha   90.00
_cell.angle_beta   90.00
_cell.angle_gamma   90.00
#
_symmetry.space_group_name_H-M   'P 1'
#
loop_
_entity.id
_entity.type
_entity.pdbx_description
1 polymer ?
#
loop_
_entity_poly.entity_id
_entity_poly.type
_entity_poly.pdbx_seq_one_letter_code
_entity_poly.pdbx_strand_id
1 'polypeptide(L)'
;MASLDKVLYTAHAHTTGGRDGESRTDDGRLAVRLTPPGAPGNGTNPEQLFAAGYSACFIGAMKAVAGKQKITLPADLSVDAEVDLG
;
A
#
# COMPACT_ATOMS: atom_id res chain seq x y z
N MET A 1 -23.23 -7.11 -5.46
CA MET A 1 -21.88 -6.50 -5.36
C MET A 1 -22.03 -5.04 -5.73
N ALA A 2 -21.50 -4.12 -4.92
CA ALA A 2 -21.43 -2.72 -5.31
C ALA A 2 -20.42 -2.60 -6.47
N SER A 3 -20.87 -2.05 -7.59
CA SER A 3 -19.99 -1.63 -8.69
C SER A 3 -19.57 -0.19 -8.44
N LEU A 4 -18.38 0.19 -8.91
CA LEU A 4 -17.95 1.58 -8.90
C LEU A 4 -18.76 2.36 -9.94
N ASP A 5 -19.46 3.42 -9.52
CA ASP A 5 -20.19 4.31 -10.45
C ASP A 5 -19.23 5.08 -11.38
N LYS A 6 -18.05 5.45 -10.86
CA LYS A 6 -16.98 6.08 -11.61
C LYS A 6 -15.62 5.64 -11.10
N VAL A 7 -14.79 5.11 -12.00
CA VAL A 7 -13.39 4.82 -11.72
C VAL A 7 -12.58 6.11 -11.89
N LEU A 8 -11.93 6.56 -10.82
CA LEU A 8 -11.09 7.78 -10.86
C LEU A 8 -9.63 7.49 -11.20
N TYR A 9 -9.14 6.32 -10.80
CA TYR A 9 -7.76 5.90 -11.02
C TYR A 9 -7.68 4.37 -10.95
N THR A 10 -6.81 3.79 -11.78
CA THR A 10 -6.47 2.36 -11.78
C THR A 10 -4.95 2.23 -11.79
N ALA A 11 -4.41 1.52 -10.80
CA ALA A 11 -3.00 1.11 -10.82
C ALA A 11 -2.87 -0.22 -11.56
N HIS A 12 -1.85 -0.35 -12.41
CA HIS A 12 -1.50 -1.61 -13.06
C HIS A 12 -0.11 -2.04 -12.62
N ALA A 13 0.00 -3.26 -12.08
CA ALA A 13 1.26 -3.87 -11.69
C ALA A 13 1.48 -5.19 -12.42
N HIS A 14 2.73 -5.45 -12.80
CA HIS A 14 3.18 -6.71 -13.35
C HIS A 14 4.15 -7.38 -12.37
N THR A 15 3.85 -8.61 -11.99
CA THR A 15 4.62 -9.39 -11.02
C THR A 15 5.08 -10.70 -11.64
N THR A 16 6.35 -11.05 -11.44
CA THR A 16 6.95 -12.34 -11.84
C THR A 16 7.58 -13.01 -10.61
N GLY A 17 7.71 -14.35 -10.63
CA GLY A 17 8.33 -15.12 -9.53
C GLY A 17 7.49 -15.26 -8.24
N GLY A 18 6.48 -14.42 -8.03
CA GLY A 18 5.63 -14.47 -6.84
C GLY A 18 6.34 -13.86 -5.63
N ARG A 19 6.41 -14.59 -4.51
CA ARG A 19 7.04 -14.09 -3.26
C ARG A 19 8.58 -14.02 -3.35
N ASP A 20 9.17 -14.74 -4.29
CA ASP A 20 10.60 -14.65 -4.62
C ASP A 20 10.72 -14.19 -6.07
N GLY A 21 10.77 -12.88 -6.27
CA GLY A 21 10.57 -12.31 -7.59
C GLY A 21 10.64 -10.79 -7.64
N GLU A 22 9.84 -10.19 -8.51
CA GLU A 22 9.77 -8.74 -8.68
C GLU A 22 8.36 -8.29 -9.03
N SER A 23 8.00 -7.08 -8.60
CA SER A 23 6.77 -6.41 -8.99
C SER A 23 7.05 -4.98 -9.42
N ARG A 24 6.45 -4.55 -10.53
CA ARG A 24 6.59 -3.19 -11.06
C ARG A 24 5.26 -2.63 -11.54
N THR A 25 5.03 -1.33 -11.36
CA THR A 25 3.91 -0.65 -12.00
C THR A 25 4.23 -0.29 -13.45
N ASP A 26 3.19 -0.16 -14.28
CA ASP A 26 3.31 0.23 -15.70
C ASP A 26 3.93 1.63 -15.87
N ASP A 27 3.69 2.52 -14.90
CA ASP A 27 4.26 3.85 -14.81
C ASP A 27 5.66 3.92 -14.15
N GLY A 28 6.18 2.78 -13.68
CA GLY A 28 7.51 2.66 -13.06
C GLY A 28 7.66 3.33 -11.69
N ARG A 29 6.57 3.86 -11.08
CA ARG A 29 6.63 4.51 -9.75
C ARG A 29 6.89 3.52 -8.61
N LEU A 30 6.54 2.26 -8.81
CA LEU A 30 6.91 1.15 -7.91
C LEU A 30 7.69 0.12 -8.73
N ALA A 31 8.87 -0.25 -8.26
CA ALA A 31 9.66 -1.35 -8.79
C ALA A 31 10.44 -2.00 -7.64
N VAL A 32 10.00 -3.18 -7.20
CA VAL A 32 10.52 -3.83 -5.99
C VAL A 32 10.92 -5.27 -6.27
N ARG A 33 11.99 -5.71 -5.60
CA ARG A 33 12.31 -7.14 -5.42
C ARG A 33 11.44 -7.68 -4.29
N LEU A 34 10.93 -8.89 -4.47
CA LEU A 34 10.16 -9.62 -3.49
C LEU A 34 11.02 -10.75 -2.93
N THR A 35 11.04 -10.88 -1.60
CA THR A 35 11.73 -11.95 -0.89
C THR A 35 10.79 -12.54 0.16
N PRO A 36 10.67 -13.87 0.27
CA PRO A 36 9.83 -14.49 1.29
C PRO A 36 10.28 -14.11 2.71
N PRO A 37 9.35 -13.90 3.67
CA PRO A 37 9.73 -13.69 5.07
C PRO A 37 10.64 -14.82 5.58
N GLY A 38 11.74 -14.46 6.24
CA GLY A 38 12.72 -15.41 6.77
C GLY A 38 13.72 -15.98 5.75
N ALA A 39 13.57 -15.69 4.45
CA ALA A 39 14.56 -16.04 3.44
C ALA A 39 15.71 -15.00 3.39
N PRO A 40 16.91 -15.40 2.95
CA PRO A 40 18.00 -14.46 2.73
C PRO A 40 17.67 -13.51 1.57
N GLY A 41 17.79 -12.20 1.80
CA GLY A 41 17.57 -11.18 0.78
C GLY A 41 17.10 -9.85 1.37
N ASN A 42 17.11 -8.80 0.54
CA ASN A 42 16.70 -7.44 0.91
C ASN A 42 15.41 -7.00 0.21
N GLY A 43 14.69 -7.93 -0.43
CA GLY A 43 13.39 -7.64 -1.03
C GLY A 43 12.31 -7.43 0.04
N THR A 44 11.25 -6.72 -0.35
CA THR A 44 10.04 -6.61 0.47
C THR A 44 9.15 -7.85 0.28
N ASN A 45 7.96 -7.86 0.85
CA ASN A 45 6.99 -8.94 0.71
C ASN A 45 5.55 -8.39 0.59
N PRO A 46 4.59 -9.21 0.16
CA PRO A 46 3.19 -8.78 0.04
C PRO A 46 2.60 -8.17 1.32
N GLU A 47 2.96 -8.68 2.50
CA GLU A 47 2.44 -8.18 3.77
C GLU A 47 2.91 -6.75 4.07
N GLN A 48 4.20 -6.47 3.87
CA GLN A 48 4.77 -5.13 4.00
C GLN A 48 4.16 -4.15 2.98
N LEU A 49 3.98 -4.59 1.72
CA LEU A 49 3.34 -3.77 0.68
C LEU A 49 1.88 -3.45 1.04
N PHE A 50 1.15 -4.42 1.60
CA PHE A 50 -0.21 -4.21 2.08
C PHE A 50 -0.26 -3.27 3.27
N ALA A 51 0.61 -3.45 4.26
CA ALA A 51 0.71 -2.59 5.45
C ALA A 51 0.99 -1.12 5.04
N ALA A 52 1.95 -0.90 4.14
CA ALA A 52 2.30 0.42 3.63
C ALA A 52 1.15 1.05 2.82
N GLY A 53 0.51 0.29 1.93
CA GLY A 53 -0.62 0.76 1.13
C GLY A 53 -1.84 1.12 2.00
N TYR A 54 -2.15 0.27 2.98
CA TYR A 54 -3.30 0.47 3.87
C TYR A 54 -3.10 1.67 4.78
N SER A 55 -1.96 1.77 5.47
CA SER A 55 -1.65 2.88 6.38
C SER A 55 -1.67 4.23 5.65
N ALA A 56 -1.07 4.31 4.45
CA ALA A 56 -1.13 5.51 3.62
C ALA A 56 -2.55 5.88 3.20
N CYS A 57 -3.36 4.89 2.80
CA CYS A 57 -4.76 5.08 2.45
C CYS A 57 -5.57 5.59 3.65
N PHE A 58 -5.34 5.03 4.84
CA PHE A 58 -6.03 5.41 6.07
C PHE A 58 -5.71 6.86 6.48
N ILE A 59 -4.44 7.28 6.40
CA ILE A 59 -4.06 8.69 6.60
C ILE A 59 -4.78 9.61 5.60
N GLY A 60 -4.89 9.19 4.33
CA GLY A 60 -5.65 9.93 3.32
C GLY A 60 -7.13 10.09 3.70
N ALA A 61 -7.77 9.01 4.17
CA ALA A 61 -9.15 9.04 4.65
C ALA A 61 -9.32 9.94 5.88
N MET A 62 -8.41 9.88 6.85
CA MET A 62 -8.40 10.76 8.03
C MET A 62 -8.35 12.23 7.60
N LYS A 63 -7.44 12.59 6.70
CA LYS A 63 -7.33 13.96 6.16
C LYS A 63 -8.62 14.41 5.46
N ALA A 64 -9.24 13.53 4.66
CA ALA A 64 -10.48 13.84 3.96
C ALA A 64 -11.65 14.11 4.92
N VAL A 65 -11.79 13.30 5.99
CA VAL A 65 -12.84 13.48 7.00
C VAL A 65 -12.55 14.70 7.88
N ALA A 66 -11.32 14.86 8.37
CA ALA A 66 -10.92 16.00 9.19
C ALA A 66 -11.14 17.33 8.47
N GLY A 67 -10.83 17.41 7.17
CA GLY A 67 -11.10 18.58 6.34
C GLY A 67 -12.59 18.94 6.28
N LYS A 68 -13.49 17.95 6.18
CA LYS A 68 -14.95 18.16 6.22
C LYS A 68 -15.43 18.66 7.58
N GLN A 69 -14.80 18.18 8.65
CA GLN A 69 -15.15 18.54 10.03
C GLN A 69 -14.41 19.80 10.53
N LYS A 70 -13.52 20.38 9.72
CA LYS A 70 -12.64 21.51 10.09
C LYS A 70 -11.77 21.20 11.32
N ILE A 71 -11.37 19.94 11.47
CA ILE A 71 -10.45 19.49 12.51
C ILE A 71 -9.04 19.56 11.94
N THR A 72 -8.12 20.16 12.70
CA THR A 72 -6.69 20.16 12.35
C THR A 72 -6.05 18.88 12.88
N LEU A 73 -5.46 18.08 12.00
CA LEU A 73 -4.68 16.90 12.38
C LEU A 73 -3.26 17.32 12.80
N PRO A 74 -2.61 16.57 13.70
CA PRO A 74 -1.21 16.79 14.05
C PRO A 74 -0.30 16.76 12.82
N ALA A 75 0.74 17.60 12.81
CA ALA A 75 1.68 17.68 11.71
C ALA A 75 2.53 16.39 11.55
N ASP A 76 2.74 15.70 12.65
CA ASP A 76 3.49 14.45 12.79
C ASP A 76 2.59 13.20 12.81
N LEU A 77 1.35 13.31 12.31
CA LEU A 77 0.43 12.19 12.20
C LEU A 77 1.08 10.99 11.50
N SER A 78 1.09 9.85 12.19
CA SER A 78 1.57 8.55 11.70
C SER A 78 0.56 7.43 11.96
N VAL A 79 0.72 6.33 11.24
CA VAL A 79 -0.02 5.08 11.44
C VAL A 79 0.98 3.93 11.33
N ASP A 80 1.14 3.18 12.41
CA ASP A 80 1.88 1.91 12.41
C ASP A 80 0.90 0.78 12.08
N ALA A 81 1.18 0.04 11.01
CA ALA A 81 0.33 -1.05 10.53
C ALA A 81 1.10 -2.37 10.56
N GLU A 82 0.45 -3.40 11.08
CA GLU A 82 0.94 -4.78 11.15
C GLU A 82 0.02 -5.68 10.33
N VAL A 83 0.63 -6.61 9.59
CA VAL A 83 -0.07 -7.54 8.69
C VAL A 83 0.55 -8.91 8.88
N ASP A 84 -0.23 -9.81 9.46
CA ASP A 84 0.21 -11.17 9.72
C ASP A 84 0.03 -12.07 8.50
N LEU A 85 1.03 -12.92 8.28
CA LEU A 85 0.93 -14.07 7.39
C LEU A 85 0.73 -15.34 8.25
N GLY A 86 -0.48 -15.90 8.21
CA GLY A 86 -0.86 -17.12 8.91
C GLY A 86 -1.06 -18.32 7.99
#